data_AF-A0A9X4IFR2-F1
#
_entry.id   AF-A0A9X4IFR2-F1
#
_cell.length_a   1.000
_cell.length_b   1.000
_cell.length_c   1.000
_cell.angle_alpha   90.00
_cell.angle_beta   90.00
_cell.angle_gamma   90.00
#
_symmetry.space_group_name_H-M   'P 1'
#
loop_
_entity.id
_entity.type
_entity.pdbx_description
1 polymer ?
#
loop_
_entity_poly.entity_id
_entity_poly.type
_entity_poly.pdbx_seq_one_letter_code
_entity_poly.pdbx_strand_id
1 'polypeptide(L)'
;MNSIPTTVTGDTLAAFKAAQGQRLAGDDLAKSTFTQSTSPTSGLTFYDLEAGAKLLYPVLTPLRNSIPRVSGRGGIQANWKAITGVNTTGVRAGVSGGNRGGVIAVRTQDMNAVYRGLGLEASVDFEADYAAEGLDDVRALAVQNLLESLMIQEEQMILGGNASVALGTTATPVVTASNSGGTLAAGTWSVIAVGLTLEGYLNGSVTSGVAGLLTRTNADGSSDQFGGGAAKPSTAATGTTTGSAGSLAATVAPLAGAVAYAWFWGAAGTEKLGAITTINSVVIADAAAGTQTASSLGAGDNSQNNLSFDGLLYQAFKGGSNAYVQVMPTGAAGQGTPLTADGAGGIVEIETALKAFWDNYRLSPQEIWVSSQEAQTISTKILTGNANSAQRFVFNTDQALLGGGVMVRTYLNRYSMVGGQTLDIKVHPNMPAGTILFRTTRLPYPLANVTNVTQMRMRRDYYQIEWPLRTRRYEYGVYADGVLQNYFPPAFGVITNIANG
;
A
#
# COMPACT_ATOMS: atom_id res chain seq x y z
N MET A 1 -49.71 55.55 -34.97
CA MET A 1 -49.32 54.81 -33.75
C MET A 1 -48.25 53.81 -34.12
N ASN A 2 -47.14 53.88 -33.37
CA ASN A 2 -45.94 53.05 -33.26
C ASN A 2 -45.70 51.78 -34.12
N SER A 3 -44.48 51.78 -34.65
CA SER A 3 -43.50 50.69 -34.93
C SER A 3 -43.73 49.30 -34.33
N ILE A 4 -43.32 48.25 -35.06
CA ILE A 4 -42.30 47.24 -34.69
C ILE A 4 -41.94 46.39 -35.94
N PRO A 5 -40.64 46.16 -36.26
CA PRO A 5 -40.18 45.29 -37.34
C PRO A 5 -39.89 43.86 -36.80
N THR A 6 -40.11 42.82 -37.60
CA THR A 6 -39.59 41.47 -37.30
C THR A 6 -38.90 40.88 -38.53
N THR A 7 -37.61 41.17 -38.64
CA THR A 7 -36.68 40.47 -39.53
C THR A 7 -36.01 39.37 -38.72
N VAL A 8 -36.43 38.11 -38.87
CA VAL A 8 -35.79 36.96 -38.21
C VAL A 8 -35.69 35.83 -39.22
N THR A 9 -34.71 35.85 -40.13
CA THR A 9 -34.48 34.68 -41.02
C THR A 9 -33.07 34.49 -41.58
N GLY A 10 -32.09 35.35 -41.25
CA GLY A 10 -30.68 35.15 -41.66
C GLY A 10 -29.78 34.72 -40.50
N ASP A 11 -29.71 35.56 -39.47
CA ASP A 11 -28.76 35.40 -38.37
C ASP A 11 -29.11 34.25 -37.43
N THR A 12 -30.38 33.92 -37.26
CA THR A 12 -30.81 32.76 -36.46
C THR A 12 -30.44 31.43 -37.12
N LEU A 13 -30.45 31.37 -38.45
CA LEU A 13 -30.07 30.16 -39.19
C LEU A 13 -28.55 29.99 -39.25
N ALA A 14 -27.81 31.11 -39.29
CA ALA A 14 -26.35 31.11 -39.15
C ALA A 14 -25.90 30.72 -37.73
N ALA A 15 -26.58 31.22 -36.69
CA ALA A 15 -26.35 30.82 -35.30
C ALA A 15 -26.68 29.33 -35.07
N PHE A 16 -27.71 28.80 -35.71
CA PHE A 16 -28.06 27.37 -35.62
C PHE A 16 -27.03 26.47 -36.32
N LYS A 17 -26.48 26.91 -37.47
CA LYS A 17 -25.37 26.19 -38.13
C LYS A 17 -24.05 26.30 -37.37
N ALA A 18 -23.79 27.42 -36.71
CA ALA A 18 -22.63 27.58 -35.81
C ALA A 18 -22.75 26.66 -34.58
N ALA A 19 -23.95 26.49 -34.03
CA ALA A 19 -24.21 25.56 -32.93
C ALA A 19 -24.06 24.07 -33.33
N GLN A 20 -24.33 23.70 -34.59
CA GLN A 20 -24.08 22.34 -35.10
C GLN A 20 -22.60 22.07 -35.45
N GLY A 21 -21.77 23.11 -35.62
CA GLY A 21 -20.35 22.97 -35.96
C GLY A 21 -19.40 22.91 -34.77
N GLN A 22 -19.84 23.30 -33.58
CA GLN A 22 -19.03 23.21 -32.36
C GLN A 22 -19.13 21.81 -31.76
N ARG A 23 -18.28 20.90 -32.25
CA ARG A 23 -17.82 19.77 -31.42
C ARG A 23 -17.22 20.37 -30.15
N LEU A 24 -17.91 20.19 -29.03
CA LEU A 24 -17.41 20.47 -27.69
C LEU A 24 -16.14 19.64 -27.51
N ALA A 25 -14.98 20.27 -27.64
CA ALA A 25 -13.71 19.64 -27.39
C ALA A 25 -13.57 19.48 -25.87
N GLY A 26 -13.56 18.23 -25.40
CA GLY A 26 -13.03 17.89 -24.09
C GLY A 26 -14.02 17.70 -22.94
N ASP A 27 -15.27 17.28 -23.20
CA ASP A 27 -16.02 16.57 -22.17
C ASP A 27 -15.56 15.11 -22.18
N ASP A 28 -14.65 14.78 -21.28
CA ASP A 28 -14.34 13.41 -20.91
C ASP A 28 -15.60 12.83 -20.23
N LEU A 29 -16.56 12.42 -21.07
CA LEU A 29 -17.74 11.66 -20.69
C LEU A 29 -17.24 10.48 -19.87
N ALA A 30 -17.48 10.53 -18.56
CA ALA A 30 -17.20 9.43 -17.65
C ALA A 30 -17.71 8.14 -18.29
N LYS A 31 -16.76 7.29 -18.69
CA LYS A 31 -17.02 6.02 -19.38
C LYS A 31 -17.91 5.19 -18.46
N SER A 32 -19.15 4.92 -18.89
CA SER A 32 -19.99 3.94 -18.22
C SER A 32 -19.30 2.57 -18.32
N THR A 33 -19.43 1.77 -17.25
CA THR A 33 -18.73 0.48 -17.12
C THR A 33 -19.16 -0.52 -18.20
N PHE A 34 -20.37 -0.37 -18.75
CA PHE A 34 -20.88 -1.17 -19.86
C PHE A 34 -21.57 -0.25 -20.90
N THR A 35 -21.04 -0.19 -22.12
CA THR A 35 -21.58 0.59 -23.26
C THR A 35 -21.95 -0.32 -24.43
N GLN A 36 -23.06 -0.03 -25.10
CA GLN A 36 -23.42 -0.67 -26.38
C GLN A 36 -22.54 -0.14 -27.52
N SER A 37 -21.97 -1.03 -28.35
CA SER A 37 -21.08 -0.64 -29.47
C SER A 37 -21.85 0.05 -30.62
N THR A 38 -21.23 1.06 -31.23
CA THR A 38 -21.84 1.94 -32.25
C THR A 38 -21.24 1.83 -33.67
N SER A 39 -20.45 0.79 -33.98
CA SER A 39 -19.99 0.57 -35.36
C SER A 39 -19.81 -0.92 -35.73
N PRO A 40 -20.29 -1.39 -36.89
CA PRO A 40 -20.20 -2.79 -37.33
C PRO A 40 -18.83 -3.22 -37.87
N THR A 41 -17.81 -2.34 -37.88
CA THR A 41 -16.40 -2.75 -37.97
C THR A 41 -15.74 -2.86 -36.58
N SER A 42 -16.54 -2.74 -35.52
CA SER A 42 -16.21 -2.91 -34.11
C SER A 42 -17.41 -3.55 -33.39
N GLY A 43 -17.63 -4.85 -33.62
CA GLY A 43 -18.62 -5.69 -32.92
C GLY A 43 -20.01 -5.75 -33.59
N LEU A 44 -20.79 -6.84 -33.52
CA LEU A 44 -20.75 -8.11 -32.76
C LEU A 44 -21.49 -9.21 -33.56
N THR A 45 -20.99 -10.45 -33.59
CA THR A 45 -21.85 -11.65 -33.66
C THR A 45 -21.19 -12.82 -32.90
N PHE A 46 -22.02 -13.49 -32.08
CA PHE A 46 -21.78 -14.71 -31.30
C PHE A 46 -20.50 -14.74 -30.43
N TYR A 47 -20.67 -14.66 -29.11
CA TYR A 47 -19.67 -15.22 -28.20
C TYR A 47 -20.31 -16.36 -27.41
N ASP A 48 -19.66 -17.51 -27.48
CA ASP A 48 -20.02 -18.74 -26.77
C ASP A 48 -20.02 -18.51 -25.24
N LEU A 49 -20.91 -19.19 -24.53
CA LEU A 49 -21.15 -19.06 -23.08
C LEU A 49 -20.05 -19.76 -22.24
N GLU A 50 -18.80 -19.42 -22.52
CA GLU A 50 -17.65 -19.60 -21.63
C GLU A 50 -17.51 -18.40 -20.66
N ALA A 51 -18.29 -17.33 -20.87
CA ALA A 51 -18.11 -16.01 -20.25
C ALA A 51 -18.63 -15.88 -18.81
N GLY A 52 -19.67 -16.63 -18.41
CA GLY A 52 -20.07 -16.74 -16.99
C GLY A 52 -19.07 -17.53 -16.14
N ALA A 53 -18.27 -18.40 -16.78
CA ALA A 53 -17.25 -19.23 -16.14
C ALA A 53 -15.87 -18.55 -16.03
N LYS A 54 -15.71 -17.32 -16.54
CA LYS A 54 -14.45 -16.55 -16.61
C LYS A 54 -14.40 -15.30 -15.72
N LEU A 55 -15.20 -15.23 -14.65
CA LEU A 55 -14.93 -14.33 -13.52
C LEU A 55 -13.73 -14.84 -12.70
N LEU A 56 -12.56 -14.93 -13.34
CA LEU A 56 -11.28 -15.28 -12.71
C LEU A 56 -10.49 -14.01 -12.48
N TYR A 57 -10.93 -13.18 -11.52
CA TYR A 57 -10.04 -12.21 -10.90
C TYR A 57 -9.77 -12.65 -9.45
N PRO A 58 -8.50 -12.64 -9.01
CA PRO A 58 -8.15 -13.11 -7.69
C PRO A 58 -8.60 -12.12 -6.61
N VAL A 59 -9.76 -12.36 -6.00
CA VAL A 59 -10.16 -11.68 -4.76
C VAL A 59 -9.36 -12.26 -3.60
N LEU A 60 -8.13 -11.78 -3.45
CA LEU A 60 -7.22 -12.20 -2.37
C LEU A 60 -7.23 -11.15 -1.26
N THR A 61 -8.06 -11.40 -0.24
CA THR A 61 -8.21 -10.52 0.94
C THR A 61 -7.88 -11.23 2.27
N PRO A 62 -6.67 -11.79 2.42
CA PRO A 62 -6.32 -12.65 3.55
C PRO A 62 -6.31 -11.95 4.92
N LEU A 63 -5.88 -10.69 5.01
CA LEU A 63 -5.89 -9.91 6.26
C LEU A 63 -7.31 -9.59 6.68
N ARG A 64 -8.14 -9.08 5.75
CA ARG A 64 -9.56 -8.81 5.95
C ARG A 64 -10.30 -10.02 6.48
N ASN A 65 -10.09 -11.20 5.88
CA ASN A 65 -10.74 -12.44 6.31
C ASN A 65 -10.27 -12.92 7.69
N SER A 66 -9.04 -12.57 8.09
CA SER A 66 -8.47 -12.95 9.40
C SER A 66 -8.81 -11.97 10.54
N ILE A 67 -9.06 -10.69 10.24
CA ILE A 67 -9.30 -9.65 11.24
C ILE A 67 -10.79 -9.64 11.60
N PRO A 68 -11.14 -9.83 12.88
CA PRO A 68 -12.54 -9.77 13.30
C PRO A 68 -13.17 -8.39 13.04
N ARG A 69 -14.37 -8.39 12.46
CA ARG A 69 -15.20 -7.18 12.27
C ARG A 69 -16.17 -7.06 13.43
N VAL A 70 -16.18 -5.90 14.11
CA VAL A 70 -17.00 -5.64 15.30
C VAL A 70 -17.80 -4.36 15.09
N SER A 71 -19.07 -4.38 15.50
CA SER A 71 -19.95 -3.20 15.40
C SER A 71 -19.43 -2.04 16.24
N GLY A 72 -19.41 -0.85 15.64
CA GLY A 72 -19.18 0.43 16.29
C GLY A 72 -20.36 0.81 17.20
N ARG A 73 -20.08 1.70 18.17
CA ARG A 73 -21.10 2.44 18.91
C ARG A 73 -21.09 3.87 18.36
N GLY A 74 -22.26 4.48 18.12
CA GLY A 74 -22.41 5.76 17.42
C GLY A 74 -21.40 6.83 17.87
N GLY A 75 -20.64 7.37 16.92
CA GLY A 75 -19.59 8.39 17.13
C GLY A 75 -18.82 8.65 15.82
N ILE A 76 -18.15 9.80 15.70
CA ILE A 76 -17.40 10.20 14.48
C ILE A 76 -15.99 9.59 14.42
N GLN A 77 -15.49 9.04 15.53
CA GLN A 77 -14.19 8.42 15.64
C GLN A 77 -14.23 7.24 16.61
N ALA A 78 -13.38 6.25 16.39
CA ALA A 78 -13.13 5.20 17.37
C ALA A 78 -12.02 5.67 18.32
N ASN A 79 -12.35 5.82 19.59
CA ASN A 79 -11.38 6.11 20.65
C ASN A 79 -11.12 4.82 21.44
N TRP A 80 -9.85 4.52 21.69
CA TRP A 80 -9.44 3.42 22.57
C TRP A 80 -8.15 3.79 23.31
N LYS A 81 -7.91 3.12 24.44
CA LYS A 81 -6.64 3.25 25.16
C LYS A 81 -5.77 2.05 24.82
N ALA A 82 -4.62 2.30 24.23
CA ALA A 82 -3.60 1.29 24.02
C ALA A 82 -2.66 1.28 25.22
N ILE A 83 -2.35 0.09 25.75
CA ILE A 83 -1.32 -0.06 26.77
C ILE A 83 0.01 -0.24 26.03
N THR A 84 1.00 0.62 26.29
CA THR A 84 2.30 0.56 25.63
C THR A 84 3.43 0.10 26.55
N GLY A 85 3.15 -0.05 27.85
CA GLY A 85 4.07 -0.64 28.81
C GLY A 85 3.47 -0.81 30.20
N VAL A 86 3.98 -1.78 30.97
CA VAL A 86 3.59 -2.07 32.35
C VAL A 86 4.84 -2.03 33.23
N ASN A 87 4.76 -1.41 34.41
CA ASN A 87 5.89 -1.17 35.32
C ASN A 87 7.04 -0.39 34.65
N THR A 88 6.71 0.72 33.97
CA THR A 88 7.70 1.53 33.25
C THR A 88 8.77 2.17 34.14
N THR A 89 8.51 2.28 35.44
CA THR A 89 9.45 2.82 36.44
C THR A 89 10.40 1.74 36.99
N GLY A 90 10.24 0.47 36.61
CA GLY A 90 11.13 -0.61 37.03
C GLY A 90 11.10 -0.92 38.52
N VAL A 91 9.95 -0.68 39.19
CA VAL A 91 9.80 -0.89 40.63
C VAL A 91 9.96 -2.39 40.93
N ARG A 92 10.79 -2.71 41.93
CA ARG A 92 11.06 -4.08 42.37
C ARG A 92 9.98 -4.55 43.35
N ALA A 93 9.69 -5.85 43.31
CA ALA A 93 8.62 -6.45 44.12
C ALA A 93 8.99 -6.72 45.60
N GLY A 94 10.26 -6.53 45.98
CA GLY A 94 10.70 -6.75 47.37
C GLY A 94 10.10 -5.71 48.32
N VAL A 95 9.47 -6.17 49.41
CA VAL A 95 8.86 -5.31 50.44
C VAL A 95 9.42 -5.71 51.80
N SER A 96 9.83 -4.74 52.61
CA SER A 96 10.24 -4.98 54.00
C SER A 96 9.01 -5.14 54.91
N GLY A 97 9.13 -5.95 55.95
CA GLY A 97 8.04 -6.18 56.91
C GLY A 97 7.50 -4.86 57.49
N GLY A 98 6.19 -4.65 57.39
CA GLY A 98 5.50 -3.45 57.88
C GLY A 98 5.35 -2.30 56.86
N ASN A 99 5.99 -2.38 55.68
CA ASN A 99 5.89 -1.35 54.64
C ASN A 99 5.02 -1.78 53.45
N ARG A 100 4.56 -0.81 52.66
CA ARG A 100 3.87 -1.06 51.38
C ARG A 100 4.89 -1.14 50.25
N GLY A 101 4.60 -1.96 49.24
CA GLY A 101 5.38 -2.01 48.01
C GLY A 101 5.25 -0.73 47.18
N GLY A 102 6.24 -0.45 46.33
CA GLY A 102 6.18 0.70 45.43
C GLY A 102 5.05 0.57 44.40
N VAL A 103 4.42 1.69 44.07
CA VAL A 103 3.30 1.72 43.12
C VAL A 103 3.84 1.59 41.69
N ILE A 104 3.34 0.61 40.95
CA ILE A 104 3.69 0.44 39.53
C ILE A 104 3.06 1.53 38.67
N ALA A 105 3.76 1.97 37.62
CA ALA A 105 3.20 2.82 36.57
C ALA A 105 2.85 1.98 35.33
N VAL A 106 1.66 2.18 34.78
CA VAL A 106 1.24 1.62 33.48
C VAL A 106 1.20 2.78 32.49
N ARG A 107 1.87 2.64 31.35
CA ARG A 107 1.83 3.63 30.27
C ARG A 107 0.69 3.28 29.33
N THR A 108 -0.28 4.18 29.25
CA THR A 108 -1.38 4.12 28.29
C THR A 108 -1.27 5.28 27.32
N GLN A 109 -1.59 5.04 26.06
CA GLN A 109 -1.72 6.07 25.04
C GLN A 109 -3.18 6.11 24.59
N ASP A 110 -3.74 7.32 24.54
CA ASP A 110 -5.04 7.55 23.94
C ASP A 110 -4.88 7.48 22.42
N MET A 111 -5.49 6.48 21.81
CA MET A 111 -5.51 6.26 20.37
C MET A 111 -6.88 6.65 19.85
N ASN A 112 -6.89 7.48 18.82
CA ASN A 112 -8.09 7.79 18.06
C ASN A 112 -7.85 7.49 16.58
N ALA A 113 -8.89 7.02 15.92
CA ALA A 113 -8.92 6.92 14.48
C ALA A 113 -10.33 7.25 14.02
N VAL A 114 -10.43 8.18 13.07
CA VAL A 114 -11.71 8.66 12.56
C VAL A 114 -12.27 7.60 11.61
N TYR A 115 -13.58 7.36 11.66
CA TYR A 115 -14.20 6.42 10.72
C TYR A 115 -14.07 6.96 9.29
N ARG A 116 -13.83 6.05 8.34
CA ARG A 116 -13.73 6.38 6.92
C ARG A 116 -14.76 5.61 6.14
N GLY A 117 -15.51 6.35 5.33
CA GLY A 117 -16.35 5.79 4.29
C GLY A 117 -15.46 5.30 3.15
N LEU A 118 -15.44 3.99 2.96
CA LEU A 118 -14.94 3.37 1.75
C LEU A 118 -16.10 3.19 0.81
N GLY A 119 -15.90 3.52 -0.45
CA GLY A 119 -16.93 3.39 -1.46
C GLY A 119 -16.36 3.40 -2.85
N LEU A 120 -16.99 2.62 -3.71
CA LEU A 120 -16.80 2.65 -5.15
C LEU A 120 -18.18 2.74 -5.78
N GLU A 121 -18.25 3.32 -6.98
CA GLU A 121 -19.49 3.47 -7.74
C GLU A 121 -19.36 2.86 -9.13
N ALA A 122 -20.46 2.32 -9.64
CA ALA A 122 -20.58 1.78 -10.99
C ALA A 122 -21.93 2.18 -11.60
N SER A 123 -22.00 2.21 -12.93
CA SER A 123 -23.25 2.52 -13.64
C SER A 123 -23.54 1.51 -14.74
N VAL A 124 -24.81 1.21 -14.96
CA VAL A 124 -25.30 0.40 -16.08
C VAL A 124 -26.25 1.25 -16.92
N ASP A 125 -25.94 1.40 -18.21
CA ASP A 125 -26.79 2.14 -19.13
C ASP A 125 -27.99 1.28 -19.57
N PHE A 126 -29.10 1.91 -19.94
CA PHE A 126 -30.33 1.19 -20.30
C PHE A 126 -30.16 0.27 -21.50
N GLU A 127 -29.34 0.68 -22.47
CA GLU A 127 -29.05 -0.08 -23.67
C GLU A 127 -28.27 -1.37 -23.37
N ALA A 128 -27.46 -1.38 -22.30
CA ALA A 128 -26.76 -2.56 -21.82
C ALA A 128 -27.70 -3.54 -21.09
N ASP A 129 -28.68 -3.01 -20.35
CA ASP A 129 -29.74 -3.80 -19.72
C ASP A 129 -30.64 -4.48 -20.77
N TYR A 130 -31.07 -3.74 -21.78
CA TYR A 130 -31.87 -4.29 -22.89
C TYR A 130 -31.11 -5.33 -23.72
N ALA A 131 -29.79 -5.15 -23.89
CA ALA A 131 -28.97 -6.09 -24.65
C ALA A 131 -28.70 -7.41 -23.91
N ALA A 132 -28.89 -7.45 -22.59
CA ALA A 132 -28.65 -8.62 -21.76
C ALA A 132 -29.93 -9.35 -21.33
N GLU A 133 -31.10 -8.86 -21.75
CA GLU A 133 -32.39 -9.47 -21.47
C GLU A 133 -32.43 -10.92 -21.99
N GLY A 134 -32.51 -11.89 -21.07
CA GLY A 134 -32.55 -13.33 -21.37
C GLY A 134 -31.21 -14.07 -21.27
N LEU A 135 -30.11 -13.41 -20.90
CA LEU A 135 -28.79 -14.03 -20.71
C LEU A 135 -28.32 -13.99 -19.25
N ASP A 136 -28.12 -12.80 -18.68
CA ASP A 136 -27.61 -12.57 -17.33
C ASP A 136 -28.15 -11.24 -16.75
N ASP A 137 -28.21 -11.12 -15.42
CA ASP A 137 -28.54 -9.86 -14.73
C ASP A 137 -27.28 -8.98 -14.61
N VAL A 138 -27.10 -8.06 -15.56
CA VAL A 138 -25.95 -7.14 -15.63
C VAL A 138 -25.90 -6.19 -14.45
N ARG A 139 -27.05 -5.89 -13.84
CA ARG A 139 -27.12 -5.02 -12.65
C ARG A 139 -26.57 -5.77 -11.44
N ALA A 140 -26.99 -7.03 -11.25
CA ALA A 140 -26.46 -7.88 -10.20
C ALA A 140 -24.94 -8.11 -10.37
N LEU A 141 -24.48 -8.34 -11.60
CA LEU A 141 -23.06 -8.51 -11.92
C LEU A 141 -22.24 -7.24 -11.63
N ALA A 142 -22.75 -6.07 -12.02
CA ALA A 142 -22.09 -4.79 -11.74
C ALA A 142 -21.93 -4.56 -10.22
N VAL A 143 -22.96 -4.87 -9.44
CA VAL A 143 -22.93 -4.76 -7.97
C VAL A 143 -21.95 -5.77 -7.35
N GLN A 144 -21.90 -7.00 -7.85
CA GLN A 144 -20.96 -8.01 -7.39
C GLN A 144 -19.50 -7.59 -7.64
N ASN A 145 -19.18 -7.17 -8.86
CA ASN A 145 -17.83 -6.69 -9.21
C ASN A 145 -17.44 -5.46 -8.39
N LEU A 146 -18.40 -4.59 -8.08
CA LEU A 146 -18.19 -3.42 -7.25
C LEU A 146 -17.87 -3.78 -5.79
N LEU A 147 -18.62 -4.74 -5.22
CA LEU A 147 -18.36 -5.27 -3.89
C LEU A 147 -16.97 -5.91 -3.80
N GLU A 148 -16.63 -6.76 -4.76
CA GLU A 148 -15.33 -7.45 -4.77
C GLU A 148 -14.16 -6.47 -4.94
N SER A 149 -14.33 -5.43 -5.78
CA SER A 149 -13.36 -4.34 -5.91
C SER A 149 -13.20 -3.54 -4.62
N LEU A 150 -14.30 -3.29 -3.89
CA LEU A 150 -14.25 -2.62 -2.59
C LEU A 150 -13.54 -3.48 -1.54
N MET A 151 -13.71 -4.80 -1.57
CA MET A 151 -13.00 -5.73 -0.67
C MET A 151 -11.49 -5.69 -0.91
N ILE A 152 -11.05 -5.64 -2.17
CA ILE A 152 -9.62 -5.55 -2.52
C ILE A 152 -9.02 -4.21 -2.05
N GLN A 153 -9.73 -3.11 -2.22
CA GLN A 153 -9.30 -1.79 -1.74
C GLN A 153 -9.26 -1.73 -0.21
N GLU A 154 -10.24 -2.34 0.48
CA GLU A 154 -10.20 -2.45 1.94
C GLU A 154 -8.97 -3.24 2.41
N GLU A 155 -8.60 -4.34 1.73
CA GLU A 155 -7.40 -5.12 2.05
C GLU A 155 -6.12 -4.28 1.92
N GLN A 156 -5.99 -3.51 0.84
CA GLN A 156 -4.85 -2.62 0.63
C GLN A 156 -4.74 -1.57 1.74
N MET A 157 -5.87 -0.99 2.14
CA MET A 157 -5.89 0.01 3.21
C MET A 157 -5.65 -0.61 4.60
N ILE A 158 -6.11 -1.83 4.87
CA ILE A 158 -5.79 -2.58 6.09
C ILE A 158 -4.28 -2.82 6.18
N LEU A 159 -3.62 -3.17 5.06
CA LEU A 159 -2.18 -3.38 5.05
C LEU A 159 -1.41 -2.08 5.29
N GLY A 160 -1.71 -1.02 4.53
CA GLY A 160 -0.90 0.19 4.55
C GLY A 160 -1.59 1.47 4.08
N GLY A 161 -2.85 1.68 4.45
CA GLY A 161 -3.44 3.03 4.43
C GLY A 161 -2.65 3.97 5.35
N ASN A 162 -2.47 5.22 4.95
CA ASN A 162 -1.68 6.18 5.71
C ASN A 162 -2.41 7.50 5.92
N ALA A 163 -2.92 7.73 7.12
CA ALA A 163 -3.57 8.98 7.50
C ALA A 163 -2.75 9.81 8.49
N SER A 164 -1.79 9.22 9.20
CA SER A 164 -1.10 9.89 10.31
C SER A 164 0.42 9.98 10.22
N VAL A 165 1.10 9.20 9.38
CA VAL A 165 2.56 9.26 9.26
C VAL A 165 2.95 10.20 8.11
N ALA A 166 3.47 11.38 8.46
CA ALA A 166 4.10 12.27 7.49
C ALA A 166 5.55 11.81 7.25
N LEU A 167 5.90 11.48 6.01
CA LEU A 167 7.28 11.10 5.64
C LEU A 167 8.25 12.29 5.73
N GLY A 168 7.75 13.52 5.59
CA GLY A 168 8.54 14.73 5.66
C GLY A 168 9.35 15.00 4.39
N THR A 169 10.54 15.56 4.56
CA THR A 169 11.44 15.89 3.44
C THR A 169 12.40 14.75 3.18
N THR A 170 12.46 14.31 1.93
CA THR A 170 13.43 13.31 1.50
C THR A 170 14.85 13.87 1.64
N ALA A 171 15.77 13.09 2.21
CA ALA A 171 17.14 13.55 2.40
C ALA A 171 17.84 13.83 1.05
N THR A 172 18.83 14.72 1.06
CA THR A 172 19.63 15.03 -0.13
C THR A 172 20.37 13.77 -0.61
N PRO A 173 20.25 13.39 -1.91
CA PRO A 173 20.98 12.24 -2.44
C PRO A 173 22.50 12.44 -2.36
N VAL A 174 23.23 11.36 -2.12
CA VAL A 174 24.67 11.28 -2.34
C VAL A 174 24.87 10.65 -3.71
N VAL A 175 25.43 11.42 -4.66
CA VAL A 175 25.64 11.02 -6.05
C VAL A 175 27.13 10.79 -6.30
N THR A 176 27.47 9.60 -6.78
CA THR A 176 28.83 9.25 -7.20
C THR A 176 28.82 9.00 -8.71
N ALA A 177 29.59 9.78 -9.47
CA ALA A 177 29.69 9.61 -10.92
C ALA A 177 30.77 8.60 -11.30
N SER A 178 30.52 7.85 -12.36
CA SER A 178 31.47 6.96 -13.02
C SER A 178 31.47 7.23 -14.53
N ASN A 179 32.63 7.12 -15.17
CA ASN A 179 32.78 7.27 -16.63
C ASN A 179 32.67 5.92 -17.37
N SER A 180 32.11 4.91 -16.69
CA SER A 180 31.91 3.56 -17.22
C SER A 180 30.61 2.96 -16.66
N GLY A 181 30.09 1.93 -17.31
CA GLY A 181 28.94 1.15 -16.82
C GLY A 181 27.56 1.73 -17.17
N GLY A 182 27.47 2.69 -18.10
CA GLY A 182 26.21 3.21 -18.62
C GLY A 182 26.35 3.86 -19.99
N THR A 183 25.34 4.61 -20.41
CA THR A 183 25.28 5.38 -21.66
C THR A 183 25.02 6.87 -21.43
N LEU A 184 25.13 7.36 -20.17
CA LEU A 184 24.98 8.79 -19.90
C LEU A 184 26.06 9.58 -20.63
N ALA A 185 25.61 10.55 -21.43
CA ALA A 185 26.49 11.49 -22.11
C ALA A 185 27.23 12.38 -21.12
N ALA A 186 28.34 12.95 -21.57
CA ALA A 186 29.11 13.92 -20.82
C ALA A 186 28.25 15.12 -20.41
N GLY A 187 28.21 15.41 -19.12
CA GLY A 187 27.39 16.48 -18.58
C GLY A 187 27.30 16.43 -17.07
N THR A 188 26.74 17.50 -16.50
CA THR A 188 26.37 17.56 -15.09
C THR A 188 24.92 17.17 -14.94
N TRP A 189 24.70 16.05 -14.29
CA TRP A 189 23.39 15.48 -14.03
C TRP A 189 22.93 15.86 -12.64
N SER A 190 21.70 16.34 -12.54
CA SER A 190 21.01 16.62 -11.27
C SER A 190 20.14 15.42 -10.91
N VAL A 191 20.15 15.01 -9.65
CA VAL A 191 19.39 13.88 -9.11
C VAL A 191 18.57 14.32 -7.90
N ILE A 192 17.28 13.98 -7.91
CA ILE A 192 16.32 14.23 -6.82
C ILE A 192 15.66 12.90 -6.44
N ALA A 193 15.47 12.68 -5.14
CA ALA A 193 14.76 11.53 -4.61
C ALA A 193 13.47 11.94 -3.91
N VAL A 194 12.46 11.08 -3.98
CA VAL A 194 11.17 11.24 -3.29
C VAL A 194 10.80 9.93 -2.62
N GLY A 195 10.65 9.92 -1.29
CA GLY A 195 10.15 8.76 -0.56
C GLY A 195 8.66 8.52 -0.84
N LEU A 196 8.26 7.25 -0.97
CA LEU A 196 6.89 6.84 -1.25
C LEU A 196 6.31 5.98 -0.11
N THR A 197 5.05 6.23 0.21
CA THR A 197 4.23 5.32 1.01
C THR A 197 3.77 4.13 0.19
N LEU A 198 3.03 3.20 0.81
CA LEU A 198 2.49 2.03 0.12
C LEU A 198 1.55 2.43 -1.02
N GLU A 199 0.64 3.36 -0.74
CA GLU A 199 -0.29 3.88 -1.75
C GLU A 199 0.45 4.57 -2.90
N GLY A 200 1.49 5.36 -2.60
CA GLY A 200 2.32 6.02 -3.62
C GLY A 200 3.12 5.05 -4.48
N TYR A 201 3.59 3.93 -3.89
CA TYR A 201 4.28 2.87 -4.62
C TYR A 201 3.35 2.05 -5.50
N LEU A 202 2.19 1.62 -4.99
CA LEU A 202 1.25 0.78 -5.74
C LEU A 202 0.62 1.51 -6.94
N ASN A 203 0.39 2.82 -6.82
CA ASN A 203 -0.18 3.65 -7.88
C ASN A 203 0.88 4.34 -8.77
N GLY A 204 2.16 4.29 -8.37
CA GLY A 204 3.25 4.94 -9.07
C GLY A 204 3.86 4.06 -10.16
N SER A 205 4.13 4.64 -11.33
CA SER A 205 4.94 3.98 -12.36
C SER A 205 5.81 5.00 -13.09
N VAL A 206 6.90 4.56 -13.73
CA VAL A 206 7.75 5.47 -14.53
C VAL A 206 6.96 6.08 -15.69
N THR A 207 6.00 5.34 -16.25
CA THR A 207 5.17 5.77 -17.36
C THR A 207 4.05 6.73 -16.93
N SER A 208 3.33 6.41 -15.85
CA SER A 208 2.20 7.20 -15.36
C SER A 208 2.60 8.31 -14.38
N GLY A 209 3.84 8.29 -13.91
CA GLY A 209 4.34 9.18 -12.87
C GLY A 209 4.01 8.69 -11.47
N VAL A 210 4.46 9.48 -10.49
CA VAL A 210 4.13 9.36 -9.07
C VAL A 210 3.08 10.41 -8.72
N ALA A 211 2.10 10.04 -7.89
CA ALA A 211 1.06 10.97 -7.45
C ALA A 211 1.58 11.92 -6.35
N GLY A 212 1.49 13.22 -6.60
CA GLY A 212 1.66 14.28 -5.60
C GLY A 212 0.36 14.52 -4.84
N LEU A 213 -0.19 15.73 -4.92
CA LEU A 213 -1.53 16.04 -4.43
C LEU A 213 -2.57 15.63 -5.49
N LEU A 214 -3.48 14.73 -5.14
CA LEU A 214 -4.52 14.23 -6.04
C LEU A 214 -5.83 14.99 -5.82
N THR A 215 -6.51 15.31 -6.93
CA THR A 215 -7.90 15.77 -6.93
C THR A 215 -8.73 14.70 -7.62
N ARG A 216 -9.58 14.01 -6.87
CA ARG A 216 -10.53 13.03 -7.42
C ARG A 216 -11.87 13.72 -7.66
N THR A 217 -12.37 13.66 -8.88
CA THR A 217 -13.76 14.02 -9.19
C THR A 217 -14.64 12.82 -8.84
N ASN A 218 -15.59 13.03 -7.93
CA ASN A 218 -16.58 12.04 -7.54
C ASN A 218 -17.67 11.93 -8.62
N ALA A 219 -18.46 10.86 -8.59
CA ALA A 219 -19.50 10.61 -9.61
C ALA A 219 -20.59 11.69 -9.64
N ASP A 220 -20.80 12.41 -8.53
CA ASP A 220 -21.73 13.53 -8.42
C ASP A 220 -21.16 14.87 -8.95
N GLY A 221 -19.93 14.86 -9.47
CA GLY A 221 -19.23 16.05 -9.96
C GLY A 221 -18.56 16.88 -8.87
N SER A 222 -18.68 16.51 -7.58
CA SER A 222 -17.88 17.11 -6.51
C SER A 222 -16.40 16.69 -6.63
N SER A 223 -15.50 17.37 -5.94
CA SER A 223 -14.06 17.04 -5.97
C SER A 223 -13.50 16.96 -4.56
N ASP A 224 -12.75 15.89 -4.30
CA ASP A 224 -11.99 15.69 -3.08
C ASP A 224 -10.49 15.81 -3.35
N GLN A 225 -9.75 16.43 -2.43
CA GLN A 225 -8.30 16.56 -2.53
C GLN A 225 -7.61 15.79 -1.40
N PHE A 226 -6.61 14.97 -1.75
CA PHE A 226 -5.85 14.16 -0.79
C PHE A 226 -4.44 13.87 -1.29
N GLY A 227 -3.52 13.55 -0.38
CA GLY A 227 -2.15 13.20 -0.73
C GLY A 227 -2.07 11.83 -1.41
N GLY A 228 -1.31 11.76 -2.51
CA GLY A 228 -1.10 10.56 -3.31
C GLY A 228 0.01 9.63 -2.80
N GLY A 229 0.57 9.89 -1.62
CA GLY A 229 1.56 9.03 -0.99
C GLY A 229 3.02 9.39 -1.26
N ALA A 230 3.30 10.57 -1.83
CA ALA A 230 4.65 11.07 -2.07
C ALA A 230 5.12 12.03 -0.97
N ALA A 231 6.31 11.77 -0.43
CA ALA A 231 7.01 12.70 0.47
C ALA A 231 7.39 14.00 -0.25
N LYS A 232 7.85 15.00 0.51
CA LYS A 232 8.42 16.21 -0.09
C LYS A 232 9.72 15.85 -0.85
N PRO A 233 9.91 16.33 -2.09
CA PRO A 233 11.12 16.07 -2.85
C PRO A 233 12.39 16.55 -2.14
N SER A 234 13.47 15.80 -2.32
CA SER A 234 14.77 16.16 -1.78
C SER A 234 15.31 17.44 -2.44
N THR A 235 16.29 18.07 -1.79
CA THR A 235 17.17 18.98 -2.53
C THR A 235 17.95 18.17 -3.57
N ALA A 236 18.20 18.77 -4.73
CA ALA A 236 18.98 18.12 -5.78
C ALA A 236 20.45 17.96 -5.38
N ALA A 237 21.07 16.88 -5.85
CA ALA A 237 22.51 16.66 -5.82
C ALA A 237 23.02 16.41 -7.25
N THR A 238 24.26 16.80 -7.54
CA THR A 238 24.80 16.71 -8.89
C THR A 238 25.97 15.73 -9.00
N GLY A 239 26.07 15.08 -10.15
CA GLY A 239 27.21 14.25 -10.54
C GLY A 239 27.61 14.54 -11.98
N THR A 240 28.90 14.63 -12.26
CA THR A 240 29.41 14.93 -13.61
C THR A 240 30.01 13.68 -14.24
N THR A 241 29.52 13.31 -15.42
CA THR A 241 30.10 12.25 -16.25
C THR A 241 30.90 12.86 -17.39
N THR A 242 31.92 12.15 -17.84
CA THR A 242 32.74 12.50 -19.01
C THR A 242 32.72 11.35 -20.01
N GLY A 243 32.81 11.66 -21.30
CA GLY A 243 32.66 10.67 -22.37
C GLY A 243 31.21 10.23 -22.60
N SER A 244 31.01 9.09 -23.27
CA SER A 244 29.70 8.57 -23.67
C SER A 244 29.26 7.31 -22.91
N ALA A 245 30.03 6.89 -21.91
CA ALA A 245 29.80 5.66 -21.15
C ALA A 245 29.51 5.92 -19.66
N GLY A 246 29.00 7.12 -19.33
CA GLY A 246 28.81 7.56 -17.96
C GLY A 246 27.70 6.79 -17.23
N SER A 247 27.84 6.69 -15.91
CA SER A 247 26.80 6.22 -15.00
C SER A 247 26.86 7.01 -13.68
N LEU A 248 25.78 6.97 -12.91
CA LEU A 248 25.72 7.55 -11.56
C LEU A 248 25.21 6.52 -10.57
N ALA A 249 25.85 6.44 -9.41
CA ALA A 249 25.30 5.74 -8.25
C ALA A 249 24.71 6.79 -7.30
N ALA A 250 23.42 6.71 -7.02
CA ALA A 250 22.72 7.61 -6.10
C ALA A 250 22.18 6.84 -4.89
N THR A 251 22.39 7.40 -3.70
CA THR A 251 21.89 6.85 -2.44
C THR A 251 21.24 7.94 -1.60
N VAL A 252 20.25 7.60 -0.78
CA VAL A 252 19.59 8.54 0.14
C VAL A 252 19.50 7.96 1.53
N ALA A 253 19.59 8.79 2.57
CA ALA A 253 19.31 8.32 3.93
C ALA A 253 17.86 7.81 4.00
N PRO A 254 17.61 6.59 4.51
CA PRO A 254 16.29 6.01 4.41
C PRO A 254 15.31 6.69 5.39
N LEU A 255 14.09 6.92 4.93
CA LEU A 255 12.99 7.52 5.68
C LEU A 255 12.18 6.44 6.40
N ALA A 256 11.87 6.66 7.67
CA ALA A 256 10.97 5.78 8.41
C ALA A 256 9.55 5.87 7.81
N GLY A 257 8.97 4.72 7.44
CA GLY A 257 7.65 4.63 6.80
C GLY A 257 7.66 4.67 5.28
N ALA A 258 8.78 4.99 4.63
CA ALA A 258 8.90 4.88 3.18
C ALA A 258 9.14 3.41 2.79
N VAL A 259 8.35 2.91 1.84
CA VAL A 259 8.49 1.54 1.30
C VAL A 259 9.20 1.52 -0.05
N ALA A 260 9.29 2.67 -0.72
CA ALA A 260 9.99 2.84 -1.98
C ALA A 260 10.49 4.28 -2.15
N TYR A 261 11.34 4.50 -3.15
CA TYR A 261 11.90 5.79 -3.54
C TYR A 261 11.76 5.99 -5.04
N ALA A 262 11.20 7.13 -5.43
CA ALA A 262 11.18 7.59 -6.81
C ALA A 262 12.41 8.48 -7.07
N TRP A 263 13.09 8.22 -8.18
CA TRP A 263 14.32 8.87 -8.57
C TRP A 263 14.11 9.69 -9.84
N PHE A 264 14.44 10.96 -9.75
CA PHE A 264 14.37 11.91 -10.86
C PHE A 264 15.78 12.32 -11.23
N TRP A 265 16.12 12.31 -12.52
CA TRP A 265 17.40 12.83 -12.99
C TRP A 265 17.31 13.52 -14.34
N GLY A 266 18.25 14.42 -14.60
CA GLY A 266 18.32 15.19 -15.84
C GLY A 266 19.16 16.45 -15.69
N ALA A 267 18.97 17.41 -16.60
CA ALA A 267 19.52 18.74 -16.41
C ALA A 267 18.78 19.44 -15.26
N ALA A 268 19.53 20.26 -14.49
CA ALA A 268 18.99 20.95 -13.32
C ALA A 268 17.70 21.74 -13.66
N GLY A 269 16.63 21.51 -12.89
CA GLY A 269 15.31 22.12 -13.10
C GLY A 269 14.41 21.40 -14.11
N THR A 270 14.91 20.36 -14.77
CA THR A 270 14.16 19.53 -15.74
C THR A 270 14.34 18.03 -15.48
N GLU A 271 14.65 17.66 -14.23
CA GLU A 271 14.83 16.29 -13.79
C GLU A 271 13.55 15.49 -14.00
N LYS A 272 13.64 14.37 -14.72
CA LYS A 272 12.51 13.51 -15.05
C LYS A 272 12.55 12.22 -14.25
N LEU A 273 11.38 11.67 -13.93
CA LEU A 273 11.25 10.37 -13.27
C LEU A 273 11.90 9.31 -14.16
N GLY A 274 12.86 8.57 -13.62
CA GLY A 274 13.51 7.50 -14.38
C GLY A 274 13.45 6.13 -13.72
N ALA A 275 13.31 6.06 -12.40
CA ALA A 275 13.19 4.78 -11.69
C ALA A 275 12.40 4.92 -10.39
N ILE A 276 11.75 3.83 -9.99
CA ILE A 276 11.18 3.63 -8.65
C ILE A 276 11.82 2.37 -8.06
N THR A 277 12.47 2.50 -6.91
CA THR A 277 13.18 1.40 -6.26
C THR A 277 12.61 1.15 -4.87
N THR A 278 12.50 -0.11 -4.45
CA THR A 278 12.11 -0.47 -3.07
C THR A 278 13.26 -0.35 -2.06
N ILE A 279 14.48 -0.16 -2.57
CA ILE A 279 15.66 0.20 -1.79
C ILE A 279 15.96 1.70 -1.90
N ASN A 280 16.67 2.26 -0.92
CA ASN A 280 17.08 3.67 -0.84
C ASN A 280 18.29 4.01 -1.74
N SER A 281 18.49 3.29 -2.84
CA SER A 281 19.56 3.57 -3.80
C SER A 281 19.20 3.16 -5.22
N VAL A 282 19.89 3.75 -6.20
CA VAL A 282 19.74 3.43 -7.63
C VAL A 282 21.08 3.57 -8.35
N VAL A 283 21.29 2.73 -9.37
CA VAL A 283 22.34 2.94 -10.37
C VAL A 283 21.67 3.46 -11.64
N ILE A 284 22.07 4.65 -12.05
CA ILE A 284 21.58 5.34 -13.24
C ILE A 284 22.57 5.05 -14.37
N ALA A 285 22.17 4.16 -15.26
CA ALA A 285 22.96 3.81 -16.43
C ALA A 285 22.55 4.64 -17.67
N ASP A 286 21.28 5.04 -17.76
CA ASP A 286 20.73 5.67 -18.96
C ASP A 286 19.92 6.94 -18.62
N ALA A 287 19.56 7.71 -19.65
CA ALA A 287 18.67 8.86 -19.48
C ALA A 287 17.29 8.44 -18.94
N ALA A 288 16.64 9.31 -18.17
CA ALA A 288 15.34 9.02 -17.58
C ALA A 288 14.30 8.74 -18.66
N ALA A 289 13.60 7.60 -18.53
CA ALA A 289 12.59 7.15 -19.50
C ALA A 289 11.21 7.79 -19.28
N GLY A 290 10.93 8.28 -18.07
CA GLY A 290 9.65 8.91 -17.74
C GLY A 290 9.53 10.33 -18.26
N THR A 291 8.30 10.83 -18.24
CA THR A 291 7.95 12.18 -18.74
C THR A 291 7.67 13.17 -17.61
N GLN A 292 7.32 12.68 -16.41
CA GLN A 292 7.02 13.50 -15.25
C GLN A 292 8.28 14.21 -14.73
N THR A 293 8.19 15.53 -14.51
CA THR A 293 9.27 16.31 -13.89
C THR A 293 9.15 16.30 -12.37
N ALA A 294 10.28 16.37 -11.65
CA ALA A 294 10.27 16.47 -10.19
C ALA A 294 9.47 17.69 -9.68
N SER A 295 9.50 18.79 -10.44
CA SER A 295 8.77 20.02 -10.14
C SER A 295 7.24 19.87 -10.13
N SER A 296 6.67 18.90 -10.85
CA SER A 296 5.21 18.70 -10.89
C SER A 296 4.64 18.17 -9.57
N LEU A 297 5.48 17.59 -8.70
CA LEU A 297 5.07 17.11 -7.39
C LEU A 297 4.86 18.25 -6.38
N GLY A 298 5.33 19.46 -6.69
CA GLY A 298 5.29 20.61 -5.78
C GLY A 298 6.26 20.49 -4.61
N ALA A 299 6.16 21.42 -3.66
CA ALA A 299 7.06 21.51 -2.50
C ALA A 299 6.42 21.03 -1.18
N GLY A 300 5.18 20.52 -1.24
CA GLY A 300 4.45 19.99 -0.09
C GLY A 300 4.82 18.53 0.22
N ASP A 301 4.51 18.09 1.43
CA ASP A 301 4.49 16.67 1.77
C ASP A 301 3.08 16.13 1.50
N ASN A 302 2.97 15.20 0.55
CA ASN A 302 1.70 14.59 0.12
C ASN A 302 1.64 13.11 0.53
N SER A 303 2.42 12.70 1.55
CA SER A 303 2.49 11.31 2.00
C SER A 303 1.26 10.84 2.77
N GLN A 304 0.48 11.77 3.33
CA GLN A 304 -0.73 11.48 4.09
C GLN A 304 -1.99 11.56 3.21
N ASN A 305 -2.87 10.56 3.36
CA ASN A 305 -4.17 10.52 2.75
C ASN A 305 -5.26 10.64 3.83
N ASN A 306 -5.84 11.84 3.96
CA ASN A 306 -6.86 12.13 4.96
C ASN A 306 -8.18 11.36 4.79
N LEU A 307 -8.43 10.78 3.61
CA LEU A 307 -9.60 9.94 3.33
C LEU A 307 -9.38 8.46 3.69
N SER A 308 -8.13 8.06 3.93
CA SER A 308 -7.77 6.72 4.40
C SER A 308 -7.78 6.63 5.92
N PHE A 309 -7.72 5.41 6.46
CA PHE A 309 -7.32 5.16 7.85
C PHE A 309 -5.92 4.52 7.90
N ASP A 310 -5.26 4.59 9.05
CA ASP A 310 -3.95 3.97 9.23
C ASP A 310 -4.04 2.43 9.20
N GLY A 311 -3.38 1.80 8.23
CA GLY A 311 -3.19 0.36 8.12
C GLY A 311 -2.11 -0.17 9.07
N LEU A 312 -1.92 -1.49 9.12
CA LEU A 312 -1.01 -2.17 10.05
C LEU A 312 0.44 -1.65 9.95
N LEU A 313 0.94 -1.41 8.74
CA LEU A 313 2.28 -0.87 8.52
C LEU A 313 2.43 0.53 9.14
N TYR A 314 1.50 1.44 8.85
CA TYR A 314 1.60 2.83 9.34
C TYR A 314 1.25 2.97 10.81
N GLN A 315 0.43 2.07 11.37
CA GLN A 315 0.27 1.96 12.82
C GLN A 315 1.57 1.50 13.51
N ALA A 316 2.38 0.67 12.87
CA ALA A 316 3.70 0.30 13.37
C ALA A 316 4.72 1.44 13.22
N PHE A 317 4.75 2.13 12.06
CA PHE A 317 5.67 3.26 11.83
C PHE A 317 5.34 4.51 12.64
N LYS A 318 4.11 4.65 13.15
CA LYS A 318 3.68 5.83 13.91
C LYS A 318 4.55 6.05 15.15
N GLY A 319 5.06 7.27 15.30
CA GLY A 319 5.80 7.67 16.49
C GLY A 319 5.02 7.39 17.78
N GLY A 320 5.66 6.73 18.74
CA GLY A 320 5.04 6.33 20.01
C GLY A 320 4.36 4.95 20.00
N SER A 321 4.26 4.26 18.85
CA SER A 321 3.75 2.88 18.75
C SER A 321 4.59 1.88 19.59
N ASN A 322 5.89 2.16 19.73
CA ASN A 322 6.92 1.24 20.25
C ASN A 322 6.93 -0.14 19.54
N ALA A 323 6.40 -0.20 18.32
CA ALA A 323 6.57 -1.34 17.43
C ALA A 323 8.06 -1.50 17.07
N TYR A 324 8.48 -2.73 16.79
CA TYR A 324 9.85 -2.97 16.31
C TYR A 324 9.96 -2.45 14.87
N VAL A 325 10.83 -1.48 14.61
CA VAL A 325 11.07 -0.96 13.25
C VAL A 325 12.56 -1.05 12.97
N GLN A 326 12.92 -1.83 11.95
CA GLN A 326 14.29 -1.95 11.47
C GLN A 326 14.34 -1.54 10.01
N VAL A 327 15.26 -0.64 9.68
CA VAL A 327 15.53 -0.26 8.30
C VAL A 327 16.89 -0.83 7.94
N MET A 328 16.93 -1.69 6.92
CA MET A 328 18.19 -2.26 6.45
C MET A 328 19.16 -1.15 6.00
N PRO A 329 20.47 -1.30 6.22
CA PRO A 329 21.44 -0.30 5.77
C PRO A 329 21.44 -0.19 4.24
N THR A 330 21.89 0.96 3.73
CA THR A 330 21.87 1.27 2.29
C THR A 330 22.58 0.23 1.42
N GLY A 331 23.67 -0.37 1.90
CA GLY A 331 24.46 -1.32 1.12
C GLY A 331 25.12 -0.69 -0.11
N ALA A 332 25.40 -1.51 -1.11
CA ALA A 332 25.94 -1.05 -2.40
C ALA A 332 24.82 -0.45 -3.25
N ALA A 333 25.07 0.69 -3.91
CA ALA A 333 24.05 1.37 -4.71
C ALA A 333 23.47 0.45 -5.79
N GLY A 334 22.14 0.44 -5.92
CA GLY A 334 21.40 -0.41 -6.87
C GLY A 334 21.26 -1.88 -6.44
N GLN A 335 22.07 -2.34 -5.50
CA GLN A 335 22.03 -3.71 -4.98
C GLN A 335 21.48 -3.79 -3.56
N GLY A 336 21.60 -2.74 -2.75
CA GLY A 336 21.10 -2.67 -1.38
C GLY A 336 21.78 -3.65 -0.41
N THR A 337 21.11 -3.93 0.72
CA THR A 337 21.53 -4.95 1.69
C THR A 337 20.48 -6.06 1.77
N PRO A 338 20.79 -7.30 1.36
CA PRO A 338 19.86 -8.43 1.46
C PRO A 338 19.79 -8.97 2.90
N LEU A 339 18.85 -9.88 3.16
CA LEU A 339 18.79 -10.60 4.44
C LEU A 339 20.06 -11.43 4.68
N THR A 340 20.41 -11.69 5.93
CA THR A 340 21.61 -12.46 6.28
C THR A 340 21.24 -13.83 6.82
N ALA A 341 21.78 -14.89 6.22
CA ALA A 341 21.63 -16.25 6.75
C ALA A 341 22.43 -16.39 8.06
N ASP A 342 21.86 -17.02 9.08
CA ASP A 342 22.51 -17.22 10.38
C ASP A 342 23.49 -18.42 10.41
N GLY A 343 23.53 -19.22 9.33
CA GLY A 343 24.32 -20.44 9.23
C GLY A 343 23.77 -21.65 9.99
N ALA A 344 22.63 -21.51 10.68
CA ALA A 344 21.95 -22.52 11.49
C ALA A 344 20.49 -22.78 11.03
N GLY A 345 20.08 -22.24 9.88
CA GLY A 345 18.75 -22.44 9.29
C GLY A 345 17.74 -21.33 9.63
N GLY A 346 18.21 -20.16 10.03
CA GLY A 346 17.43 -18.94 10.29
C GLY A 346 18.01 -17.70 9.61
N ILE A 347 17.37 -16.54 9.86
CA ILE A 347 17.74 -15.24 9.30
C ILE A 347 18.08 -14.29 10.45
N VAL A 348 19.25 -13.66 10.39
CA VAL A 348 19.80 -12.84 11.49
C VAL A 348 18.88 -11.68 11.87
N GLU A 349 18.29 -11.01 10.88
CA GLU A 349 17.40 -9.87 11.10
C GLU A 349 16.06 -10.31 11.72
N ILE A 350 15.55 -11.48 11.32
CA ILE A 350 14.33 -12.07 11.90
C ILE A 350 14.60 -12.49 13.35
N GLU A 351 15.73 -13.15 13.64
CA GLU A 351 16.12 -13.51 15.01
C GLU A 351 16.27 -12.27 15.91
N THR A 352 16.85 -11.19 15.38
CA THR A 352 17.01 -9.93 16.11
C THR A 352 15.65 -9.32 16.44
N ALA A 353 14.70 -9.34 15.51
CA ALA A 353 13.33 -8.89 15.74
C ALA A 353 12.63 -9.76 16.81
N LEU A 354 12.69 -11.09 16.69
CA LEU A 354 12.11 -12.03 17.64
C LEU A 354 12.67 -11.87 19.05
N LYS A 355 13.99 -11.66 19.17
CA LYS A 355 14.64 -11.35 20.45
C LYS A 355 14.15 -10.02 21.02
N ALA A 356 14.00 -8.99 20.20
CA ALA A 356 13.50 -7.69 20.66
C ALA A 356 12.05 -7.77 21.19
N PHE A 357 11.17 -8.53 20.53
CA PHE A 357 9.80 -8.78 21.02
C PHE A 357 9.81 -9.48 22.38
N TRP A 358 10.69 -10.47 22.54
CA TRP A 358 10.82 -11.21 23.79
C TRP A 358 11.39 -10.34 24.92
N ASP A 359 12.50 -9.65 24.68
CA ASP A 359 13.22 -8.89 25.71
C ASP A 359 12.46 -7.65 26.20
N ASN A 360 11.70 -7.00 25.31
CA ASN A 360 10.93 -5.81 25.67
C ASN A 360 9.53 -6.15 26.19
N TYR A 361 8.85 -7.15 25.61
CA TYR A 361 7.42 -7.37 25.84
C TYR A 361 7.05 -8.81 26.23
N ARG A 362 8.00 -9.75 26.27
CA ARG A 362 7.75 -11.19 26.50
C ARG A 362 6.73 -11.75 25.51
N LEU A 363 6.81 -11.26 24.28
CA LEU A 363 5.93 -11.62 23.18
C LEU A 363 6.68 -12.45 22.14
N SER A 364 5.92 -13.30 21.48
CA SER A 364 6.34 -14.07 20.32
C SER A 364 5.28 -13.86 19.24
N PRO A 365 5.61 -13.17 18.12
CA PRO A 365 4.66 -13.02 17.01
C PRO A 365 4.17 -14.38 16.50
N GLN A 366 3.04 -14.39 15.78
CA GLN A 366 2.48 -15.62 15.20
C GLN A 366 2.58 -15.67 13.68
N GLU A 367 2.58 -14.50 13.02
CA GLU A 367 2.57 -14.41 11.56
C GLU A 367 3.69 -13.49 11.07
N ILE A 368 4.29 -13.86 9.95
CA ILE A 368 5.21 -13.03 9.18
C ILE A 368 4.59 -12.84 7.79
N TRP A 369 4.30 -11.60 7.42
CA TRP A 369 3.77 -11.22 6.12
C TRP A 369 4.89 -10.66 5.25
N VAL A 370 5.05 -11.22 4.06
CA VAL A 370 6.15 -10.93 3.15
C VAL A 370 5.67 -10.77 1.71
N SER A 371 6.47 -10.12 0.86
CA SER A 371 6.24 -10.19 -0.59
C SER A 371 6.76 -11.52 -1.16
N SER A 372 6.45 -11.79 -2.43
CA SER A 372 6.97 -12.97 -3.13
C SER A 372 8.50 -12.98 -3.19
N GLN A 373 9.15 -11.81 -3.32
CA GLN A 373 10.60 -11.68 -3.35
C GLN A 373 11.24 -12.14 -2.03
N GLU A 374 10.73 -11.66 -0.90
CA GLU A 374 11.25 -12.02 0.42
C GLU A 374 10.95 -13.49 0.74
N ALA A 375 9.80 -14.02 0.32
CA ALA A 375 9.50 -15.45 0.48
C ALA A 375 10.52 -16.34 -0.24
N GLN A 376 10.90 -15.98 -1.47
CA GLN A 376 11.95 -16.67 -2.22
C GLN A 376 13.33 -16.50 -1.55
N THR A 377 13.65 -15.29 -1.13
CA THR A 377 14.93 -14.96 -0.48
C THR A 377 15.12 -15.72 0.83
N ILE A 378 14.10 -15.71 1.70
CA ILE A 378 14.08 -16.44 2.97
C ILE A 378 14.23 -17.94 2.71
N SER A 379 13.48 -18.49 1.75
CA SER A 379 13.56 -19.92 1.42
C SER A 379 14.95 -20.30 0.93
N THR A 380 15.53 -19.49 0.04
CA THR A 380 16.87 -19.74 -0.50
C THR A 380 17.93 -19.68 0.60
N LYS A 381 17.93 -18.66 1.46
CA LYS A 381 18.94 -18.48 2.52
C LYS A 381 18.85 -19.51 3.64
N ILE A 382 17.65 -19.96 3.99
CA ILE A 382 17.47 -21.03 4.99
C ILE A 382 17.97 -22.36 4.43
N LEU A 383 17.72 -22.65 3.15
CA LEU A 383 18.12 -23.90 2.49
C LEU A 383 19.60 -23.96 2.12
N THR A 384 20.23 -22.82 1.82
CA THR A 384 21.69 -22.72 1.57
C THR A 384 22.52 -22.64 2.85
N GLY A 385 21.88 -22.76 4.02
CA GLY A 385 22.54 -22.87 5.31
C GLY A 385 23.63 -23.94 5.28
N ASN A 386 24.72 -23.69 6.02
CA ASN A 386 25.93 -24.51 6.01
C ASN A 386 25.59 -26.01 6.11
N ALA A 387 26.25 -26.86 5.31
CA ALA A 387 25.93 -28.28 5.07
C ALA A 387 25.88 -29.20 6.33
N ASN A 388 26.13 -28.62 7.51
CA ASN A 388 26.11 -29.27 8.82
C ASN A 388 24.93 -28.85 9.72
N SER A 389 23.98 -28.06 9.20
CA SER A 389 22.76 -27.71 9.93
C SER A 389 21.80 -28.92 9.96
N ALA A 390 21.34 -29.30 11.15
CA ALA A 390 20.42 -30.42 11.35
C ALA A 390 19.01 -30.10 10.83
N GLN A 391 18.85 -30.04 9.52
CA GLN A 391 17.56 -29.86 8.87
C GLN A 391 16.85 -31.22 8.83
N ARG A 392 15.86 -31.41 9.72
CA ARG A 392 15.00 -32.60 9.66
C ARG A 392 13.95 -32.41 8.57
N PHE A 393 14.21 -32.96 7.39
CA PHE A 393 13.17 -33.14 6.37
C PHE A 393 12.22 -34.25 6.82
N VAL A 394 10.99 -33.87 7.20
CA VAL A 394 9.92 -34.84 7.47
C VAL A 394 9.21 -35.09 6.15
N PHE A 395 9.57 -36.18 5.47
CA PHE A 395 8.83 -36.67 4.32
C PHE A 395 7.62 -37.46 4.84
N ASN A 396 6.42 -36.88 4.72
CA ASN A 396 5.20 -37.68 4.78
C ASN A 396 5.06 -38.36 3.42
N THR A 397 5.35 -39.66 3.36
CA THR A 397 5.21 -40.45 2.14
C THR A 397 3.72 -40.64 1.83
N ASP A 398 3.22 -39.93 0.83
CA ASP A 398 1.98 -40.24 0.13
C ASP A 398 2.35 -40.55 -1.33
N GLN A 399 1.77 -41.61 -1.90
CA GLN A 399 2.27 -42.28 -3.12
C GLN A 399 2.15 -41.43 -4.41
N ALA A 400 1.65 -40.19 -4.31
CA ALA A 400 1.38 -39.28 -5.42
C ALA A 400 2.09 -37.90 -5.33
N LEU A 401 2.97 -37.66 -4.34
CA LEU A 401 3.49 -36.30 -4.04
C LEU A 401 5.00 -36.10 -4.31
N LEU A 402 5.52 -36.56 -5.46
CA LEU A 402 6.77 -36.01 -6.03
C LEU A 402 6.43 -34.76 -6.87
N GLY A 403 5.96 -33.71 -6.19
CA GLY A 403 5.80 -32.37 -6.74
C GLY A 403 7.04 -31.52 -6.45
N GLY A 404 7.62 -30.90 -7.48
CA GLY A 404 8.80 -30.04 -7.33
C GLY A 404 8.47 -28.69 -6.68
N GLY A 405 9.30 -28.26 -5.72
CA GLY A 405 9.24 -26.94 -5.07
C GLY A 405 9.36 -27.04 -3.55
N VAL A 406 10.35 -26.34 -2.96
CA VAL A 406 10.51 -26.22 -1.51
C VAL A 406 10.31 -24.76 -1.12
N MET A 407 9.34 -24.50 -0.26
CA MET A 407 9.07 -23.18 0.32
C MET A 407 9.06 -23.29 1.85
N VAL A 408 9.74 -22.37 2.52
CA VAL A 408 9.72 -22.32 3.99
C VAL A 408 8.37 -21.76 4.44
N ARG A 409 7.52 -22.65 4.94
CA ARG A 409 6.17 -22.29 5.41
C ARG A 409 6.15 -21.73 6.84
N THR A 410 7.00 -22.27 7.71
CA THR A 410 7.02 -21.95 9.13
C THR A 410 8.42 -21.58 9.58
N TYR A 411 8.53 -20.52 10.38
CA TYR A 411 9.77 -20.09 11.02
C TYR A 411 9.76 -20.49 12.49
N LEU A 412 10.82 -21.15 12.98
CA LEU A 412 10.90 -21.59 14.37
C LEU A 412 11.49 -20.48 15.25
N ASN A 413 10.67 -19.88 16.10
CA ASN A 413 11.14 -18.92 17.09
C ASN A 413 11.71 -19.63 18.32
N ARG A 414 12.95 -19.30 18.65
CA ARG A 414 13.70 -19.82 19.82
C ARG A 414 13.31 -19.11 21.12
N TYR A 415 12.72 -17.93 21.02
CA TYR A 415 12.37 -17.04 22.12
C TYR A 415 10.85 -17.09 22.40
N SER A 416 10.41 -18.12 23.13
CA SER A 416 9.02 -18.25 23.61
C SER A 416 8.93 -18.95 24.97
N MET A 417 7.84 -18.73 25.71
CA MET A 417 7.61 -19.27 27.06
C MET A 417 7.48 -20.80 27.09
N VAL A 418 7.03 -21.41 25.99
CA VAL A 418 6.67 -22.83 25.92
C VAL A 418 7.72 -23.66 25.13
N GLY A 419 8.88 -23.06 24.83
CA GLY A 419 9.89 -23.64 23.94
C GLY A 419 9.75 -23.14 22.49
N GLY A 420 10.22 -23.91 21.51
CA GLY A 420 10.22 -23.49 20.10
C GLY A 420 8.80 -23.28 19.56
N GLN A 421 8.39 -22.02 19.40
CA GLN A 421 7.07 -21.65 18.83
C GLN A 421 7.23 -21.40 17.34
N THR A 422 6.33 -21.94 16.52
CA THR A 422 6.35 -21.72 15.07
C THR A 422 5.59 -20.46 14.69
N LEU A 423 6.13 -19.70 13.74
CA LEU A 423 5.50 -18.57 13.07
C LEU A 423 5.15 -18.96 11.64
N ASP A 424 3.97 -18.59 11.18
CA ASP A 424 3.57 -18.84 9.80
C ASP A 424 4.07 -17.72 8.88
N ILE A 425 4.80 -18.08 7.82
CA ILE A 425 5.20 -17.16 6.76
C ILE A 425 4.10 -17.14 5.69
N LYS A 426 3.50 -15.97 5.47
CA LYS A 426 2.40 -15.76 4.53
C LYS A 426 2.80 -14.70 3.50
N VAL A 427 2.52 -14.98 2.23
CA VAL A 427 2.71 -14.02 1.14
C VAL A 427 1.45 -13.18 1.00
N HIS A 428 1.60 -11.86 0.95
CA HIS A 428 0.49 -10.95 0.69
C HIS A 428 0.63 -10.30 -0.70
N PRO A 429 -0.43 -10.27 -1.54
CA PRO A 429 -0.34 -9.75 -2.91
C PRO A 429 0.15 -8.30 -3.01
N ASN A 430 -0.30 -7.44 -2.08
CA ASN A 430 0.03 -6.00 -2.07
C ASN A 430 1.21 -5.63 -1.15
N MET A 431 1.96 -6.60 -0.62
CA MET A 431 3.15 -6.28 0.18
C MET A 431 4.29 -5.88 -0.76
N PRO A 432 4.82 -4.64 -0.72
CA PRO A 432 6.00 -4.26 -1.48
C PRO A 432 7.18 -5.16 -1.17
N ALA A 433 7.94 -5.45 -2.23
CA ALA A 433 9.28 -5.97 -2.09
C ALA A 433 10.10 -5.06 -1.17
N GLY A 434 10.98 -5.65 -0.39
CA GLY A 434 11.80 -4.96 0.58
C GLY A 434 11.16 -4.77 1.96
N THR A 435 9.95 -5.29 2.20
CA THR A 435 9.22 -5.13 3.48
C THR A 435 8.75 -6.45 4.08
N ILE A 436 8.92 -6.61 5.40
CA ILE A 436 8.41 -7.72 6.21
C ILE A 436 7.58 -7.15 7.35
N LEU A 437 6.37 -7.70 7.58
CA LEU A 437 5.49 -7.33 8.69
C LEU A 437 5.32 -8.51 9.66
N PHE A 438 5.67 -8.31 10.92
CA PHE A 438 5.39 -9.23 12.03
C PHE A 438 4.06 -8.89 12.67
N ARG A 439 3.22 -9.91 12.87
CA ARG A 439 1.89 -9.76 13.46
C ARG A 439 1.63 -10.78 14.56
N THR A 440 1.03 -10.29 15.64
CA THR A 440 0.54 -11.08 16.76
C THR A 440 -0.99 -11.01 16.79
N THR A 441 -1.66 -12.16 16.66
CA THR A 441 -3.12 -12.27 16.68
C THR A 441 -3.68 -12.41 18.09
N ARG A 442 -2.93 -13.04 19.02
CA ARG A 442 -3.31 -13.21 20.42
C ARG A 442 -2.13 -12.98 21.36
N LEU A 443 -2.33 -12.18 22.40
CA LEU A 443 -1.32 -11.97 23.44
C LEU A 443 -1.34 -13.13 24.45
N PRO A 444 -0.17 -13.51 25.02
CA PRO A 444 -0.06 -14.60 25.99
C PRO A 444 -0.50 -14.20 27.42
N TYR A 445 -0.81 -12.93 27.66
CA TYR A 445 -1.26 -12.43 28.96
C TYR A 445 -2.74 -12.00 28.92
N PRO A 446 -3.48 -12.14 30.04
CA PRO A 446 -4.87 -11.74 30.12
C PRO A 446 -4.97 -10.21 30.03
N LEU A 447 -5.45 -9.71 28.90
CA LEU A 447 -5.93 -8.33 28.79
C LEU A 447 -7.32 -8.24 29.42
N ALA A 448 -7.48 -7.39 30.42
CA ALA A 448 -8.81 -7.11 30.97
C ALA A 448 -9.69 -6.49 29.86
N ASN A 449 -10.74 -7.23 29.45
CA ASN A 449 -11.80 -6.80 28.52
C ASN A 449 -11.41 -6.54 27.05
N VAL A 450 -10.29 -7.07 26.55
CA VAL A 450 -9.94 -6.98 25.11
C VAL A 450 -9.80 -8.39 24.52
N THR A 451 -10.77 -8.79 23.69
CA THR A 451 -10.82 -10.13 23.07
C THR A 451 -9.85 -10.28 21.90
N ASN A 452 -9.65 -9.21 21.11
CA ASN A 452 -8.83 -9.23 19.89
C ASN A 452 -7.77 -8.12 19.92
N VAL A 453 -6.54 -8.43 19.49
CA VAL A 453 -5.44 -7.44 19.44
C VAL A 453 -5.70 -6.38 18.36
N THR A 454 -6.11 -6.83 17.17
CA THR A 454 -6.55 -6.00 16.05
C THR A 454 -7.98 -6.35 15.68
N GLN A 455 -8.80 -5.33 15.40
CA GLN A 455 -10.17 -5.53 14.92
C GLN A 455 -10.58 -4.40 13.97
N MET A 456 -11.43 -4.72 13.01
CA MET A 456 -12.11 -3.74 12.19
C MET A 456 -13.36 -3.27 12.93
N ARG A 457 -13.42 -2.00 13.31
CA ARG A 457 -14.61 -1.42 13.94
C ARG A 457 -15.48 -0.78 12.87
N MET A 458 -16.61 -1.39 12.57
CA MET A 458 -17.51 -0.98 11.49
C MET A 458 -18.72 -0.25 12.07
N ARG A 459 -18.99 1.00 11.65
CA ARG A 459 -20.27 1.68 11.94
C ARG A 459 -21.41 1.08 11.14
N ARG A 460 -21.13 0.79 9.87
CA ARG A 460 -22.00 0.07 8.96
C ARG A 460 -21.11 -0.80 8.09
N ASP A 461 -21.34 -2.10 8.15
CA ASP A 461 -20.67 -3.02 7.23
C ASP A 461 -21.26 -2.88 5.82
N TYR A 462 -20.73 -3.60 4.83
CA TYR A 462 -21.09 -3.41 3.42
C TYR A 462 -22.57 -3.20 3.17
N TYR A 463 -22.89 -2.09 2.52
CA TYR A 463 -24.24 -1.77 2.09
C TYR A 463 -24.23 -1.20 0.68
N GLN A 464 -25.26 -1.54 -0.07
CA GLN A 464 -25.52 -1.01 -1.39
C GLN A 464 -26.49 0.17 -1.29
N ILE A 465 -26.29 1.16 -2.15
CA ILE A 465 -27.24 2.22 -2.45
C ILE A 465 -27.44 2.24 -3.96
N GLU A 466 -28.69 2.30 -4.38
CA GLU A 466 -29.05 2.69 -5.74
C GLU A 466 -29.43 4.17 -5.73
N TRP A 467 -28.82 4.95 -6.61
CA TRP A 467 -29.06 6.39 -6.71
C TRP A 467 -30.31 6.68 -7.54
N PRO A 468 -31.04 7.77 -7.25
CA PRO A 468 -32.17 8.17 -8.06
C PRO A 468 -31.70 8.54 -9.48
N LEU A 469 -32.45 8.15 -10.50
CA LEU A 469 -32.09 8.38 -11.88
C LEU A 469 -32.01 9.88 -12.18
N ARG A 470 -30.80 10.37 -12.46
CA ARG A 470 -30.53 11.74 -12.92
C ARG A 470 -30.15 11.78 -14.40
N THR A 471 -29.59 10.69 -14.88
CA THR A 471 -29.17 10.49 -16.26
C THR A 471 -29.76 9.17 -16.78
N ARG A 472 -29.68 8.90 -18.09
CA ARG A 472 -30.23 7.68 -18.70
C ARG A 472 -29.33 6.47 -18.41
N ARG A 473 -29.12 6.18 -17.13
CA ARG A 473 -28.37 5.04 -16.57
C ARG A 473 -28.77 4.80 -15.12
N TYR A 474 -28.63 3.56 -14.68
CA TYR A 474 -28.73 3.17 -13.27
C TYR A 474 -27.37 3.34 -12.61
N GLU A 475 -27.32 4.07 -11.50
CA GLU A 475 -26.09 4.36 -10.76
C GLU A 475 -26.13 3.65 -9.40
N TYR A 476 -25.10 2.86 -9.11
CA TYR A 476 -24.99 2.05 -7.90
C TYR A 476 -23.72 2.43 -7.13
N GLY A 477 -23.82 2.46 -5.80
CA GLY A 477 -22.68 2.60 -4.91
C GLY A 477 -22.66 1.50 -3.86
N VAL A 478 -21.51 0.89 -3.63
CA VAL A 478 -21.28 -0.02 -2.50
C VAL A 478 -20.32 0.66 -1.55
N TYR A 479 -20.70 0.73 -0.28
CA TYR A 479 -19.95 1.44 0.74
C TYR A 479 -19.77 0.61 2.02
N ALA A 480 -18.74 0.94 2.78
CA ALA A 480 -18.53 0.50 4.15
C ALA A 480 -17.98 1.67 4.98
N ASP A 481 -18.37 1.77 6.25
CA ASP A 481 -17.84 2.80 7.15
C ASP A 481 -17.17 2.14 8.34
N GLY A 482 -15.85 2.28 8.43
CA GLY A 482 -15.05 1.52 9.39
C GLY A 482 -13.65 2.07 9.65
N VAL A 483 -12.99 1.46 10.62
CA VAL A 483 -11.61 1.79 10.99
C VAL A 483 -10.88 0.60 11.60
N LEU A 484 -9.59 0.48 11.29
CA LEU A 484 -8.73 -0.53 11.89
C LEU A 484 -8.27 -0.10 13.29
N GLN A 485 -8.67 -0.86 14.32
CA GLN A 485 -8.22 -0.64 15.69
C GLN A 485 -7.13 -1.63 16.08
N ASN A 486 -6.11 -1.14 16.76
CA ASN A 486 -5.04 -1.95 17.34
C ASN A 486 -4.81 -1.56 18.80
N TYR A 487 -5.13 -2.47 19.71
CA TYR A 487 -5.03 -2.25 21.15
C TYR A 487 -3.61 -2.35 21.71
N PHE A 488 -2.70 -3.00 20.96
CA PHE A 488 -1.33 -3.20 21.40
C PHE A 488 -0.35 -3.12 20.22
N PRO A 489 -0.04 -1.91 19.72
CA PRO A 489 0.93 -1.69 18.65
C PRO A 489 2.33 -2.30 18.86
N PRO A 490 2.89 -2.42 20.09
CA PRO A 490 4.19 -3.05 20.28
C PRO A 490 4.26 -4.55 19.92
N ALA A 491 3.13 -5.21 19.69
CA ALA A 491 3.09 -6.60 19.20
C ALA A 491 3.25 -6.72 17.67
N PHE A 492 3.49 -5.60 17.00
CA PHE A 492 3.78 -5.51 15.57
C PHE A 492 5.23 -5.09 15.37
N GLY A 493 5.79 -5.47 14.23
CA GLY A 493 7.07 -4.92 13.81
C GLY A 493 7.25 -4.99 12.31
N VAL A 494 8.15 -4.17 11.80
CA VAL A 494 8.40 -4.02 10.37
C VAL A 494 9.90 -3.99 10.12
N ILE A 495 10.34 -4.72 9.10
CA ILE A 495 11.68 -4.58 8.52
C ILE A 495 11.50 -4.00 7.11
N THR A 496 12.19 -2.92 6.77
CA THR A 496 12.14 -2.30 5.44
C THR A 496 13.51 -2.16 4.80
N ASN A 497 13.54 -1.73 3.53
CA ASN A 497 14.75 -1.49 2.74
C ASN A 497 15.55 -2.77 2.44
N ILE A 498 14.89 -3.94 2.50
CA ILE A 498 15.52 -5.23 2.23
C ILE A 498 15.79 -5.32 0.72
N ALA A 499 17.02 -5.62 0.36
CA ALA A 499 17.35 -5.88 -1.03
C ALA A 499 17.10 -7.32 -1.44
N ASN A 500 16.95 -7.52 -2.75
CA ASN A 500 16.92 -8.85 -3.32
C ASN A 500 18.31 -9.51 -3.26
N GLY A 501 18.39 -10.77 -2.82
CA GLY A 501 19.62 -11.58 -2.86
C GLY A 501 19.84 -12.44 -1.66
#